data_AF-A0A1B0AKY1-F1
#
_entry.id   AF-A0A1B0AKY1-F1
#
_cell.length_a   1.000
_cell.length_b   1.000
_cell.length_c   1.000
_cell.angle_alpha   90.00
_cell.angle_beta   90.00
_cell.angle_gamma   90.00
#
_symmetry.space_group_name_H-M   'P 1'
#
loop_
_entity.id
_entity.type
_entity.pdbx_description
1 polymer ?
#
loop_
_entity_poly.entity_id
_entity_poly.type
_entity_poly.pdbx_seq_one_letter_code
_entity_poly.pdbx_strand_id
1 'polypeptide(L)'
;MSATRAAEARAEANPENERDIPVPSNEESLDIQEEKEKLYVDVLNTIVNTVGAPAPGGQYTHYKDEMYLHAQRAFGINPDRHYRLLHATEEKPKVIVLTVVVIEAEGLEAKDANGKYFHVDV
;
A
#
# COMPACT_ATOMS: atom_id res chain seq x y z
N MET A 1 43.23 -18.70 -8.50
CA MET A 1 42.55 -18.06 -7.34
C MET A 1 41.06 -18.30 -7.49
N SER A 2 40.39 -18.84 -6.46
CA SER A 2 39.01 -19.36 -6.55
C SER A 2 37.96 -18.25 -6.43
N ALA A 3 36.85 -18.38 -7.17
CA ALA A 3 35.74 -17.43 -7.22
C ALA A 3 35.09 -17.15 -5.85
N THR A 4 35.26 -18.07 -4.89
CA THR A 4 34.71 -17.94 -3.53
C THR A 4 35.35 -16.80 -2.72
N ARG A 5 36.65 -16.54 -2.90
CA ARG A 5 37.34 -15.44 -2.19
C ARG A 5 36.96 -14.05 -2.72
N ALA A 6 36.51 -13.96 -3.97
CA ALA A 6 36.02 -12.70 -4.53
C ALA A 6 34.63 -12.31 -4.02
N ALA A 7 33.83 -13.30 -3.59
CA ALA A 7 32.53 -13.06 -2.96
C ALA A 7 32.67 -12.62 -1.49
N GLU A 8 33.60 -13.21 -0.74
CA GLU A 8 33.90 -12.80 0.65
C GLU A 8 34.47 -11.37 0.74
N ALA A 9 35.33 -10.96 -0.21
CA ALA A 9 35.87 -9.60 -0.24
C ALA A 9 34.82 -8.50 -0.55
N ARG A 10 33.63 -8.87 -1.05
CA ARG A 10 32.50 -7.94 -1.23
C ARG A 10 31.58 -7.87 0.00
N ALA A 11 31.60 -8.90 0.84
CA ALA A 11 30.77 -8.97 2.05
C ALA A 11 31.37 -8.18 3.23
N GLU A 12 32.64 -7.75 3.12
CA GLU A 12 33.34 -6.99 4.16
C GLU A 12 33.43 -5.47 3.86
N ALA A 13 32.58 -4.99 2.94
CA ALA A 13 32.25 -3.57 2.88
C ALA A 13 31.24 -3.29 4.00
N ASN A 14 31.78 -3.03 5.20
CA ASN A 14 31.05 -2.48 6.34
C ASN A 14 30.15 -1.33 5.82
N PRO A 15 28.80 -1.43 5.86
CA PRO A 15 27.96 -0.30 5.53
C PRO A 15 28.33 0.81 6.52
N GLU A 16 28.81 1.92 5.96
CA GLU A 16 29.29 3.06 6.71
C GLU A 16 28.24 3.46 7.76
N ASN A 17 28.59 3.22 9.03
CA ASN A 17 28.09 3.90 10.21
C ASN A 17 26.57 4.19 10.23
N GLU A 18 25.75 3.24 10.69
CA GLU A 18 24.33 3.46 11.07
C GLU A 18 24.12 4.47 12.23
N ARG A 19 25.09 5.32 12.56
CA ARG A 19 25.08 6.19 13.75
C ARG A 19 25.08 7.70 13.49
N ASP A 20 24.82 8.13 12.27
CA ASP A 20 24.48 9.53 12.00
C ASP A 20 23.42 9.59 10.90
N ILE A 21 22.23 9.06 11.18
CA ILE A 21 21.04 9.69 10.59
C ILE A 21 21.01 11.06 11.26
N PRO A 22 21.16 12.18 10.53
CA PRO A 22 20.94 13.48 11.13
C PRO A 22 19.55 13.44 11.74
N VAL A 23 19.48 13.42 13.07
CA VAL A 23 18.23 13.63 13.79
C VAL A 23 17.72 14.95 13.23
N PRO A 24 16.59 14.99 12.50
CA PRO A 24 16.08 16.25 12.02
C PRO A 24 15.93 17.14 13.26
N SER A 25 16.68 18.24 13.28
CA SER A 25 16.61 19.24 14.34
C SER A 25 15.15 19.52 14.63
N ASN A 26 14.79 19.48 15.91
CA ASN A 26 13.45 19.37 16.50
C ASN A 26 12.39 20.44 16.13
N GLU A 27 12.44 21.04 14.95
CA GLU A 27 11.38 21.86 14.39
C GLU A 27 11.22 21.49 12.91
N GLU A 28 10.52 20.37 12.63
CA GLU A 28 9.75 20.30 11.38
C GLU A 28 8.93 21.60 11.35
N SER A 29 9.24 22.50 10.41
CA SER A 29 8.53 23.78 10.31
C SER A 29 7.03 23.50 10.29
N LEU A 30 6.24 24.36 10.93
CA LEU A 30 4.78 24.17 11.05
C LEU A 30 4.13 23.83 9.70
N ASP A 31 4.65 24.42 8.62
CA ASP A 31 4.26 24.16 7.24
C ASP A 31 4.47 22.68 6.81
N ILE A 32 5.59 22.06 7.20
CA ILE A 32 5.90 20.65 6.91
C ILE A 32 4.95 19.73 7.70
N GLN A 33 4.61 20.08 8.94
CA GLN A 33 3.65 19.32 9.73
C GLN A 33 2.25 19.38 9.13
N GLU A 34 1.82 20.56 8.69
CA GLU A 34 0.53 20.75 8.03
C GLU A 34 0.47 19.99 6.68
N GLU A 35 1.54 20.05 5.88
CA GLU A 35 1.63 19.32 4.62
C GLU A 35 1.63 17.80 4.83
N LYS A 36 2.35 17.32 5.85
CA LYS A 36 2.38 15.91 6.24
C LYS A 36 1.01 15.41 6.70
N GLU A 37 0.27 16.22 7.46
CA GLU A 37 -1.08 15.90 7.89
C GLU A 37 -2.06 15.87 6.72
N LYS A 38 -1.96 16.82 5.79
CA LYS A 38 -2.74 16.82 4.56
C LYS A 38 -2.48 15.57 3.73
N LEU A 39 -1.21 15.20 3.57
CA LEU A 39 -0.83 13.96 2.88
C LEU A 39 -1.39 12.73 3.60
N TYR A 40 -1.38 12.72 4.93
CA TYR A 40 -1.96 11.64 5.71
C TYR A 40 -3.47 11.49 5.47
N VAL A 41 -4.21 12.61 5.39
CA VAL A 41 -5.64 12.62 5.03
C VAL A 41 -5.86 12.04 3.64
N ASP A 42 -5.01 12.37 2.65
CA ASP A 42 -5.09 11.81 1.31
C ASP A 42 -4.83 10.30 1.28
N VAL A 43 -3.91 9.80 2.11
CA VAL A 43 -3.67 8.36 2.31
C VAL A 43 -4.91 7.67 2.89
N LEU A 44 -5.53 8.24 3.94
CA LEU A 44 -6.75 7.69 4.51
C LEU A 44 -7.88 7.63 3.48
N ASN A 45 -8.07 8.70 2.71
CA ASN A 45 -9.05 8.75 1.62
C ASN A 45 -8.79 7.69 0.55
N THR A 46 -7.52 7.43 0.23
CA THR A 46 -7.13 6.38 -0.71
C THR A 46 -7.49 4.99 -0.18
N ILE A 47 -7.19 4.69 1.09
CA ILE A 47 -7.51 3.40 1.73
C ILE A 47 -9.05 3.19 1.78
N VAL A 48 -9.81 4.22 2.15
CA VAL A 48 -11.28 4.15 2.23
C VAL A 48 -11.89 3.83 0.85
N ASN A 49 -11.44 4.55 -0.18
CA ASN A 49 -11.99 4.51 -1.53
C ASN A 49 -11.26 3.55 -2.49
N THR A 50 -10.44 2.65 -1.95
CA THR A 50 -9.70 1.68 -2.78
C THR A 50 -10.68 0.83 -3.60
N VAL A 51 -10.48 0.80 -4.92
CA VAL A 51 -11.27 -0.02 -5.86
C VAL A 51 -10.69 -1.43 -5.91
N GLY A 52 -11.55 -2.45 -5.94
CA GLY A 52 -11.13 -3.84 -6.14
C GLY A 52 -10.77 -4.64 -4.88
N ALA A 53 -11.11 -4.17 -3.68
CA ALA A 53 -10.89 -4.93 -2.43
C ALA A 53 -12.21 -5.32 -1.74
N PRO A 54 -12.16 -6.35 -0.86
CA PRO A 54 -12.66 -7.71 -1.08
C PRO A 54 -14.18 -7.86 -0.97
N ALA A 55 -14.72 -8.90 -1.62
CA ALA A 55 -16.08 -9.35 -1.37
C ALA A 55 -16.31 -9.59 0.16
N PRO A 56 -17.49 -9.26 0.70
CA PRO A 56 -17.82 -9.56 2.09
C PRO A 56 -17.52 -11.04 2.43
N GLY A 57 -16.70 -11.28 3.46
CA GLY A 57 -16.27 -12.64 3.86
C GLY A 57 -15.06 -13.21 3.10
N GLY A 58 -14.42 -12.44 2.22
CA GLY A 58 -13.19 -12.85 1.53
C GLY A 58 -11.94 -12.78 2.41
N GLN A 59 -10.86 -13.45 1.98
CA GLN A 59 -9.57 -13.54 2.69
C GLN A 59 -8.86 -12.19 2.96
N TYR A 60 -9.36 -11.08 2.40
CA TYR A 60 -8.77 -9.76 2.54
C TYR A 60 -9.64 -8.79 3.38
N THR A 61 -10.61 -9.29 4.16
CA THR A 61 -11.49 -8.45 5.02
C THR A 61 -10.72 -7.53 5.96
N HIS A 62 -9.54 -7.95 6.42
CA HIS A 62 -8.69 -7.17 7.34
C HIS A 62 -7.68 -6.25 6.65
N TYR A 63 -7.64 -6.25 5.32
CA TYR A 63 -6.62 -5.50 4.56
C TYR A 63 -6.65 -4.00 4.87
N LYS A 64 -7.85 -3.42 5.06
CA LYS A 64 -7.97 -1.99 5.38
C LYS A 64 -7.37 -1.65 6.75
N ASP A 65 -7.59 -2.49 7.75
CA ASP A 65 -7.06 -2.26 9.11
C ASP A 65 -5.53 -2.33 9.13
N GLU A 66 -4.94 -3.27 8.39
CA GLU A 66 -3.49 -3.37 8.23
C GLU A 66 -2.89 -2.15 7.52
N MET A 67 -3.59 -1.64 6.49
CA MET A 67 -3.16 -0.43 5.78
C MET A 67 -3.23 0.82 6.68
N TYR A 68 -4.28 0.98 7.49
CA TYR A 68 -4.37 2.07 8.46
C TYR A 68 -3.23 2.01 9.49
N LEU A 69 -2.95 0.81 10.01
CA LEU A 69 -1.88 0.61 10.97
C LEU A 69 -0.50 0.91 10.38
N HIS A 70 -0.26 0.51 9.12
CA HIS A 70 0.96 0.82 8.42
C HIS A 70 1.12 2.33 8.21
N ALA A 71 0.07 3.01 7.75
CA ALA A 71 0.08 4.46 7.55
C ALA A 71 0.33 5.22 8.87
N GLN A 72 -0.32 4.82 9.97
CA GLN A 72 -0.08 5.41 11.30
C GLN A 72 1.41 5.34 11.69
N ARG A 73 2.04 4.17 11.50
CA ARG A 73 3.46 3.96 11.83
C ARG A 73 4.40 4.76 10.93
N ALA A 74 4.15 4.76 9.63
CA ALA A 74 5.00 5.46 8.66
C ALA A 74 4.98 6.99 8.86
N PHE A 75 3.82 7.55 9.22
CA PHE A 75 3.67 8.99 9.47
C PHE A 75 3.90 9.41 10.92
N GLY A 76 4.03 8.46 11.86
CA GLY A 76 4.15 8.75 13.29
C GLY A 76 2.90 9.37 13.91
N ILE A 77 1.71 9.04 13.38
CA ILE A 77 0.42 9.57 13.85
C ILE A 77 -0.06 8.72 15.03
N ASN A 78 -0.34 9.37 16.16
CA ASN A 78 -0.92 8.72 17.34
C ASN A 78 -2.38 8.26 17.07
N PRO A 79 -2.85 7.14 17.66
CA PRO A 79 -4.22 6.64 17.53
C PRO A 79 -5.33 7.68 17.70
N ASP A 80 -5.25 8.59 18.68
CA ASP A 80 -6.27 9.62 18.91
C ASP A 80 -6.35 10.64 17.78
N ARG A 81 -5.19 10.95 17.18
CA ARG A 81 -5.11 11.84 16.02
C ARG A 81 -5.62 11.13 14.77
N HIS A 82 -5.24 9.87 14.57
CA HIS A 82 -5.75 9.03 13.49
C HIS A 82 -7.28 8.95 13.52
N TYR A 83 -7.88 8.64 14.68
CA TYR A 83 -9.33 8.55 14.84
C TYR A 83 -10.03 9.85 14.43
N ARG A 84 -9.52 10.99 14.90
CA ARG A 84 -10.07 12.31 14.53
C ARG A 84 -9.97 12.57 13.03
N LEU A 85 -8.83 12.29 12.42
CA LEU A 85 -8.63 12.52 10.98
C LEU A 85 -9.48 11.59 10.14
N LEU A 86 -9.57 10.30 10.49
CA LEU A 86 -10.38 9.30 9.79
C LEU A 86 -11.88 9.63 9.79
N HIS A 87 -12.39 10.24 10.86
CA HIS A 87 -13.80 10.63 10.96
C HIS A 87 -14.08 12.06 10.48
N ALA A 88 -13.05 12.88 10.28
CA ALA A 88 -13.19 14.18 9.64
C ALA A 88 -13.38 14.07 8.12
N THR A 89 -13.02 12.93 7.52
CA THR A 89 -13.08 12.70 6.06
C THR A 89 -14.46 12.28 5.55
N GLU A 90 -15.57 12.71 6.16
CA GLU A 90 -16.92 12.47 5.61
C GLU A 90 -17.19 13.34 4.35
N GLU A 91 -16.40 13.13 3.31
CA GLU A 91 -16.64 13.72 1.99
C GLU A 91 -17.64 12.83 1.23
N LYS A 92 -18.61 13.45 0.54
CA LYS A 92 -19.57 12.75 -0.31
C LYS A 92 -18.80 11.83 -1.27
N PRO A 93 -19.19 10.55 -1.42
CA PRO A 93 -18.47 9.62 -2.28
C PRO A 93 -18.35 10.20 -3.70
N LYS A 94 -17.12 10.27 -4.20
CA LYS A 94 -16.84 10.78 -5.55
C LYS A 94 -17.46 9.82 -6.56
N VAL A 95 -18.31 10.34 -7.44
CA VAL A 95 -18.89 9.56 -8.53
C VAL A 95 -17.80 9.36 -9.57
N ILE A 96 -17.27 8.14 -9.66
CA ILE A 96 -16.25 7.76 -10.64
C ILE A 96 -16.96 7.08 -11.82
N VAL A 97 -16.76 7.61 -13.03
CA VAL A 97 -17.24 6.98 -14.27
C VAL A 97 -16.03 6.36 -14.98
N LEU A 98 -15.97 5.03 -14.96
CA LEU A 98 -14.93 4.27 -15.66
C LEU A 98 -15.47 3.81 -17.02
N THR A 99 -14.81 4.23 -18.11
CA THR A 99 -15.03 3.66 -19.43
C THR A 99 -13.99 2.57 -19.66
N VAL A 100 -14.43 1.32 -19.60
CA VAL A 100 -13.56 0.15 -19.82
C VAL A 100 -13.98 -0.49 -21.13
N VAL A 101 -13.03 -0.67 -22.04
CA VAL A 101 -13.21 -1.45 -23.27
C VAL A 101 -12.33 -2.69 -23.13
N VAL A 102 -12.96 -3.85 -23.04
CA VAL A 102 -12.24 -5.13 -23.06
C VAL A 102 -11.79 -5.39 -24.50
N ILE A 103 -10.48 -5.58 -24.70
CA ILE A 103 -9.90 -5.84 -26.02
C ILE A 103 -9.86 -7.35 -26.27
N GLU A 104 -9.17 -8.09 -25.42
CA GLU A 104 -9.03 -9.54 -25.49
C GLU A 104 -8.72 -10.13 -24.11
N ALA A 105 -8.92 -11.43 -23.96
CA ALA A 105 -8.50 -12.20 -22.80
C ALA A 105 -8.02 -13.57 -23.26
N GLU A 106 -6.89 -14.03 -22.73
CA GLU A 106 -6.27 -15.31 -23.08
C GLU A 106 -6.16 -16.20 -21.83
N GLY A 107 -6.18 -17.52 -22.00
CA GLY A 107 -5.98 -18.46 -20.90
C GLY A 107 -7.10 -18.49 -19.86
N LEU A 108 -8.32 -18.06 -20.22
CA LEU A 108 -9.48 -18.19 -19.36
C LEU A 108 -9.82 -19.66 -19.20
N GLU A 109 -9.88 -20.14 -17.95
CA GLU A 109 -10.41 -21.47 -17.67
C GLU A 109 -11.89 -21.50 -18.04
N ALA A 110 -12.22 -22.18 -19.14
CA ALA A 110 -13.60 -22.47 -19.49
C ALA A 110 -14.18 -23.44 -18.46
N LYS A 111 -15.01 -22.93 -17.56
CA LYS A 111 -15.95 -23.73 -16.77
C LYS A 111 -17.26 -23.83 -17.54
N ASP A 112 -17.74 -25.04 -17.78
CA ASP A 112 -19.12 -25.24 -18.25
C ASP A 112 -20.13 -24.79 -17.17
N ALA A 113 -21.43 -24.82 -17.51
CA ALA A 113 -22.50 -24.48 -16.57
C ALA A 113 -22.53 -25.37 -15.30
N ASN A 114 -21.73 -26.45 -15.27
CA ASN A 114 -21.60 -27.39 -14.16
C ASN A 114 -20.25 -27.24 -13.40
N GLY A 115 -19.40 -26.27 -13.78
CA GLY A 115 -18.12 -26.00 -13.14
C GLY A 115 -16.96 -26.91 -13.54
N LYS A 116 -17.10 -27.72 -14.61
CA LYS A 116 -16.04 -28.64 -15.09
C LYS A 116 -15.10 -27.94 -16.08
N TYR A 117 -13.80 -28.11 -15.87
CA TYR A 117 -12.74 -27.59 -16.73
C TYR A 117 -12.60 -28.41 -18.01
N PHE A 118 -12.46 -27.73 -19.14
CA PHE A 118 -12.09 -28.33 -20.42
C PHE A 118 -10.89 -27.61 -21.02
N HIS A 119 -9.96 -28.37 -21.61
CA HIS A 119 -8.99 -27.80 -22.54
C HIS A 119 -9.73 -27.46 -23.84
N VAL A 120 -9.71 -26.18 -24.20
CA VAL A 120 -10.16 -25.70 -25.50
C VAL A 120 -8.89 -25.39 -26.30
N ASP A 121 -8.55 -26.26 -27.25
CA ASP A 121 -7.57 -25.91 -28.28
C ASP A 121 -8.27 -24.94 -29.24
N VAL A 122 -7.77 -23.70 -29.30
CA VAL A 122 -8.23 -22.67 -30.25
C VAL A 122 -7.44 -22.78 -31.55
#